data_AF-A0A833LH20-F1
#
_entry.id   AF-A0A833LH20-F1
#
_cell.length_a   1.000
_cell.length_b   1.000
_cell.length_c   1.000
_cell.angle_alpha   90.00
_cell.angle_beta   90.00
_cell.angle_gamma   90.00
#
_symmetry.space_group_name_H-M   'P 1'
#
loop_
_entity.id
_entity.type
_entity.pdbx_description
1 polymer ?
#
loop_
_entity_poly.entity_id
_entity_poly.type
_entity_poly.pdbx_seq_one_letter_code
_entity_poly.pdbx_strand_id
1 'polypeptide(L)'
;ALQVGPILVDPGGKVGIYKNSHDRQNRSALCLRTGAIVLVVVDGGLSLYQLAHLLAARSGDGGLGCDVALNLDGGPSTQALFRSGSRRIEVPGDWPVQNALVVSSKPE
;
A
#
# COMPACT_ATOMS: atom_id res chain seq x y z
N ALA A 1 -10.03 12.32 5.75
CA ALA A 1 -10.04 10.90 6.17
C ALA A 1 -10.48 10.05 4.99
N LEU A 2 -9.89 8.88 4.78
CA LEU A 2 -10.28 7.92 3.73
C LEU A 2 -10.70 6.62 4.42
N GLN A 3 -11.93 6.15 4.20
CA GLN A 3 -12.44 4.93 4.81
C GLN A 3 -12.31 3.77 3.83
N VAL A 4 -11.38 2.86 4.14
CA VAL A 4 -11.08 1.63 3.40
C VAL A 4 -10.57 0.58 4.40
N GLY A 5 -10.24 -0.62 3.93
CA GLY A 5 -9.70 -1.66 4.80
C GLY A 5 -9.43 -2.97 4.07
N PRO A 6 -9.01 -4.01 4.80
CA PRO A 6 -8.79 -4.05 6.26
C PRO A 6 -7.48 -3.36 6.71
N ILE A 7 -7.27 -3.25 8.03
CA ILE A 7 -5.95 -2.92 8.60
C ILE A 7 -5.00 -4.09 8.31
N LEU A 8 -3.85 -3.78 7.70
CA LEU A 8 -2.81 -4.75 7.35
C LEU A 8 -1.78 -4.90 8.46
N VAL A 9 -1.43 -3.78 9.10
CA VAL A 9 -0.49 -3.72 10.22
C VAL A 9 -1.13 -2.88 11.31
N ASP A 10 -1.35 -3.50 12.47
CA ASP A 10 -1.86 -2.86 13.68
C ASP A 10 -0.78 -1.94 14.30
N PRO A 11 -1.16 -0.89 15.04
CA PRO A 11 -0.23 0.03 15.68
C PRO A 11 0.87 -0.68 16.47
N GLY A 12 2.12 -0.28 16.22
CA GLY A 12 3.31 -0.91 16.78
C GLY A 12 3.87 -2.05 15.92
N GLY A 13 3.51 -2.11 14.64
CA GLY A 13 4.12 -3.01 13.66
C GLY A 13 3.65 -4.46 13.73
N LYS A 14 2.49 -4.74 14.34
CA LYS A 14 1.96 -6.09 14.46
C LYS A 14 1.16 -6.46 13.21
N VAL A 15 1.35 -7.66 12.68
CA VAL A 15 0.58 -8.15 11.53
C VAL A 15 -0.90 -8.23 11.89
N GLY A 16 -1.76 -7.49 11.18
CA GLY A 16 -3.21 -7.43 11.42
C GLY A 16 -4.03 -8.47 10.66
N ILE A 17 -3.41 -9.22 9.73
CA ILE A 17 -4.06 -10.28 8.95
C ILE A 17 -3.59 -11.65 9.41
N TYR A 18 -4.43 -12.34 10.17
CA TYR A 18 -4.07 -13.58 10.87
C TYR A 18 -4.31 -14.86 10.05
N LYS A 19 -5.09 -14.79 8.97
CA LYS A 19 -5.41 -15.93 8.10
C LYS A 19 -5.06 -15.62 6.65
N ASN A 20 -4.37 -16.56 6.00
CA ASN A 20 -4.13 -16.48 4.56
C ASN A 20 -5.33 -17.04 3.80
N SER A 21 -6.03 -16.18 3.06
CA SER A 21 -7.10 -16.59 2.15
C SER A 21 -6.57 -17.17 0.83
N HIS A 22 -5.27 -17.00 0.56
CA HIS A 22 -4.63 -17.31 -0.73
C HIS A 22 -5.20 -16.56 -1.94
N ASP A 23 -6.12 -15.61 -1.72
CA ASP A 23 -6.63 -14.71 -2.76
C ASP A 23 -5.54 -13.71 -3.16
N ARG A 24 -4.93 -13.92 -4.33
CA ARG A 24 -3.86 -13.08 -4.85
C ARG A 24 -4.41 -12.09 -5.86
N GLN A 25 -4.39 -10.83 -5.47
CA GLN A 25 -4.85 -9.71 -6.29
C GLN A 25 -3.77 -8.64 -6.36
N ASN A 26 -3.84 -7.77 -7.36
CA ASN A 26 -3.13 -6.50 -7.28
C ASN A 26 -3.60 -5.76 -6.03
N ARG A 27 -2.68 -5.10 -5.33
CA ARG A 27 -2.97 -4.46 -4.05
C ARG A 27 -2.48 -3.03 -4.07
N SER A 28 -3.23 -2.15 -3.44
CA SER A 28 -2.71 -0.86 -3.01
C SER A 28 -2.85 -0.72 -1.50
N ALA A 29 -1.89 -0.06 -0.86
CA ALA A 29 -1.86 0.11 0.59
C ALA A 29 -1.20 1.44 0.98
N LEU A 30 -1.57 1.92 2.16
CA LEU A 30 -0.93 3.04 2.82
C LEU A 30 -0.16 2.50 4.03
N CYS A 31 1.11 2.83 4.12
CA CYS A 31 1.98 2.50 5.24
C CYS A 31 2.47 3.78 5.91
N LEU A 32 2.34 3.84 7.23
CA LEU A 32 2.98 4.86 8.03
C LEU A 32 4.15 4.23 8.76
N ARG A 33 5.28 4.93 8.75
CA ARG A 33 6.43 4.64 9.59
C ARG A 33 7.03 5.95 10.09
N THR A 34 7.89 5.87 11.10
CA THR A 34 8.56 7.05 11.67
C THR A 34 9.11 7.99 10.58
N GLY A 35 8.54 9.20 10.50
CA GLY A 35 8.96 10.26 9.58
C GLY A 35 8.56 10.08 8.10
N ALA A 36 7.78 9.06 7.74
CA ALA A 36 7.43 8.81 6.34
C ALA A 36 6.02 8.25 6.13
N ILE A 37 5.39 8.72 5.04
CA ILE A 37 4.20 8.11 4.45
C ILE A 37 4.65 7.34 3.21
N VAL A 38 4.27 6.07 3.11
CA VAL A 38 4.60 5.21 1.98
C VAL A 38 3.32 4.72 1.32
N LEU A 39 3.12 5.12 0.06
CA LEU A 39 2.10 4.52 -0.81
C LEU A 39 2.69 3.27 -1.46
N VAL A 40 2.01 2.15 -1.31
CA VAL A 40 2.43 0.85 -1.82
C VAL A 40 1.46 0.42 -2.91
N VAL A 41 2.02 0.02 -4.05
CA VAL A 41 1.28 -0.62 -5.14
C VAL A 41 1.99 -1.90 -5.52
N VAL A 42 1.20 -2.96 -5.65
CA VAL A 42 1.66 -4.30 -6.00
C VAL A 42 0.93 -4.74 -7.26
N ASP A 43 1.72 -4.94 -8.31
CA ASP A 43 1.31 -5.60 -9.54
C ASP A 43 1.90 -7.03 -9.56
N GLY A 44 1.12 -8.04 -9.93
CA GLY A 44 1.53 -9.45 -9.92
C GLY A 44 0.97 -10.31 -8.78
N GLY A 45 0.02 -9.77 -8.01
CA GLY A 45 -0.81 -10.57 -7.10
C GLY A 45 -0.19 -10.92 -5.75
N LEU A 46 -0.66 -10.29 -4.67
CA LEU A 46 -0.40 -10.74 -3.28
C LEU A 46 -1.71 -11.00 -2.54
N SER A 47 -1.68 -11.96 -1.62
CA SER A 47 -2.74 -12.03 -0.61
C SER A 47 -2.59 -10.95 0.43
N LEU A 48 -3.69 -10.55 1.08
CA LEU A 48 -3.64 -9.57 2.17
C LEU A 48 -2.72 -10.04 3.30
N TYR A 49 -2.66 -11.35 3.54
CA TYR A 49 -1.74 -11.95 4.50
C TYR A 49 -0.27 -11.72 4.11
N GLN A 50 0.09 -12.00 2.85
CA GLN A 50 1.45 -11.79 2.36
C GLN A 50 1.84 -10.31 2.37
N LEU A 51 0.91 -9.44 1.95
CA LEU A 51 1.13 -8.00 1.98
C LEU A 51 1.33 -7.52 3.43
N ALA A 52 0.48 -7.92 4.37
CA ALA A 52 0.61 -7.55 5.78
C ALA A 52 1.97 -7.95 6.37
N HIS A 53 2.46 -9.16 6.05
CA HIS A 53 3.79 -9.61 6.49
C HIS A 53 4.93 -8.78 5.85
N LEU A 54 4.84 -8.48 4.56
CA LEU A 54 5.82 -7.63 3.87
C LEU A 54 5.86 -6.21 4.47
N LEU A 55 4.69 -5.65 4.77
CA LEU A 55 4.58 -4.30 5.36
C LEU A 55 5.14 -4.27 6.79
N ALA A 56 4.82 -5.26 7.61
CA ALA A 56 5.27 -5.33 9.00
C ALA A 56 6.76 -5.68 9.14
N ALA A 57 7.31 -6.51 8.25
CA ALA A 57 8.70 -6.94 8.31
C ALA A 57 9.66 -5.74 8.25
N ARG A 58 10.76 -5.82 8.99
CA ARG A 58 11.76 -4.75 9.04
C ARG A 58 12.39 -4.56 7.65
N SER A 59 12.82 -3.34 7.35
CA SER A 59 13.49 -3.07 6.06
C SER A 59 14.77 -3.87 5.84
N GLY A 60 15.52 -4.18 6.90
CA GLY A 60 16.69 -5.06 6.81
C GLY A 60 16.37 -6.52 6.44
N ASP A 61 15.13 -6.95 6.65
CA ASP A 61 14.64 -8.30 6.33
C ASP A 61 13.87 -8.32 4.98
N GLY A 62 13.95 -7.24 4.19
CA GLY A 62 13.26 -7.10 2.91
C GLY A 62 11.82 -6.58 3.00
N GLY A 63 11.37 -6.12 4.17
CA GLY A 63 10.06 -5.50 4.36
C GLY A 63 10.06 -3.98 4.31
N LEU A 64 8.97 -3.35 4.75
CA LEU A 64 8.83 -1.89 4.77
C LEU A 64 8.91 -1.25 6.16
N GLY A 65 8.84 -2.06 7.23
CA GLY A 65 8.92 -1.61 8.61
C GLY A 65 7.79 -0.64 8.98
N CYS A 66 6.58 -0.94 8.54
CA CYS A 66 5.40 -0.11 8.81
C CYS A 66 5.02 -0.19 10.29
N ASP A 67 4.78 0.96 10.92
CA ASP A 67 4.25 1.07 12.27
C ASP A 67 2.73 0.79 12.29
N VAL A 68 2.04 1.21 11.23
CA VAL A 68 0.63 0.94 10.94
C VAL A 68 0.42 0.96 9.43
N ALA A 69 -0.47 0.10 8.91
CA ALA A 69 -0.78 0.06 7.49
C ALA A 69 -2.22 -0.31 7.21
N LEU A 70 -2.78 0.28 6.16
CA LEU A 70 -4.16 0.11 5.73
C LEU A 70 -4.20 -0.38 4.27
N ASN A 71 -4.99 -1.42 4.00
CA ASN A 71 -5.30 -1.84 2.65
C ASN A 71 -6.24 -0.82 1.99
N LEU A 72 -5.97 -0.46 0.74
CA LEU A 72 -6.83 0.35 -0.11
C LEU A 72 -7.55 -0.56 -1.12
N ASP A 73 -8.24 0.04 -2.10
CA ASP A 73 -8.89 -0.75 -3.14
C ASP A 73 -7.88 -1.56 -3.98
N GLY A 74 -8.28 -2.76 -4.38
CA GLY A 74 -7.40 -3.76 -4.96
C GLY A 74 -7.85 -4.22 -6.35
N GLY A 75 -7.23 -5.30 -6.82
CA GLY A 75 -7.57 -5.92 -8.10
C GLY A 75 -7.46 -4.93 -9.27
N PRO A 76 -8.43 -4.93 -10.20
CA PRO A 76 -8.46 -4.03 -11.38
C PRO A 76 -8.34 -2.53 -11.08
N SER A 77 -8.73 -2.09 -9.87
CA SER A 77 -8.63 -0.69 -9.44
C SER A 77 -7.21 -0.26 -9.12
N THR A 78 -6.30 -1.20 -8.85
CA THR A 78 -4.93 -0.92 -8.39
C THR A 78 -4.16 -0.16 -9.47
N GLN A 79 -3.80 1.08 -9.18
CA GLN A 79 -3.07 1.93 -10.12
C GLN A 79 -2.22 2.97 -9.37
N ALA A 80 -1.16 3.42 -10.02
CA ALA A 80 -0.32 4.49 -9.51
C ALA A 80 0.30 5.32 -10.62
N LEU A 81 0.47 6.61 -10.31
CA LEU A 81 1.24 7.54 -11.13
C LEU A 81 2.19 8.31 -10.23
N PHE A 82 3.49 8.22 -10.52
CA PHE A 82 4.52 9.00 -9.87
C PHE A 82 5.15 9.94 -10.89
N ARG A 83 5.25 11.23 -10.53
CA ARG A 83 5.94 12.25 -11.33
C ARG A 83 6.84 13.08 -10.43
N SER A 84 8.12 13.18 -10.80
CA SER A 84 9.10 14.05 -10.15
C SER A 84 10.16 14.47 -11.16
N GLY A 85 10.19 15.78 -11.49
CA GLY A 85 11.00 16.29 -12.60
C GLY A 85 10.64 15.60 -13.92
N SER A 86 11.63 15.04 -14.61
CA SER A 86 11.44 14.24 -15.83
C SER A 86 11.08 12.76 -15.57
N ARG A 87 11.17 12.29 -14.32
CA ARG A 87 10.86 10.89 -13.98
C ARG A 87 9.35 10.68 -13.92
N ARG A 88 8.87 9.74 -14.72
CA ARG A 88 7.48 9.25 -14.71
C ARG A 88 7.49 7.74 -14.51
N ILE A 89 6.75 7.26 -13.52
CA ILE A 89 6.46 5.84 -13.32
C ILE A 89 4.94 5.70 -13.30
N GLU A 90 4.45 4.69 -14.00
CA GLU A 90 3.02 4.43 -14.13
C GLU A 90 2.77 2.94 -13.94
N VAL A 91 1.82 2.63 -13.08
CA VAL A 91 1.22 1.30 -12.94
C VAL A 91 -0.22 1.48 -13.42
N PRO A 92 -0.56 1.01 -14.64
CA PRO A 92 -1.90 1.17 -15.17
C PRO A 92 -2.90 0.34 -14.35
N GLY A 93 -4.09 0.88 -14.16
CA GLY A 93 -5.25 0.12 -13.68
C GLY A 93 -6.14 -0.29 -14.84
N ASP A 94 -6.92 -1.34 -14.64
CA ASP A 94 -7.88 -1.80 -15.64
C ASP A 94 -9.22 -1.04 -15.53
N TRP A 95 -9.54 -0.52 -14.34
CA TRP A 95 -10.80 0.16 -14.06
C TRP A 95 -10.61 1.63 -13.63
N PRO A 96 -11.58 2.51 -13.95
CA PRO A 96 -11.64 3.85 -13.37
C PRO A 96 -11.87 3.79 -11.85
N VAL A 97 -11.17 4.65 -11.09
CA VAL A 97 -11.34 4.77 -9.64
C VAL A 97 -12.10 6.04 -9.27
N GLN A 98 -12.90 5.97 -8.21
CA GLN A 98 -13.72 7.09 -7.73
C GLN A 98 -12.95 8.09 -6.87
N ASN A 99 -11.82 7.67 -6.30
CA ASN A 99 -10.98 8.50 -5.44
C ASN A 99 -9.52 8.01 -5.49
N ALA A 100 -8.60 8.86 -5.02
CA ALA A 100 -7.17 8.56 -4.97
C ALA A 100 -6.51 9.26 -3.78
N LEU A 101 -5.37 8.71 -3.34
CA LEU A 101 -4.43 9.40 -2.46
C LEU A 101 -3.38 10.11 -3.31
N VAL A 102 -3.20 11.41 -3.08
CA VAL A 102 -2.21 12.24 -3.78
C VAL A 102 -1.21 12.76 -2.76
N VAL A 103 0.07 12.50 -3.02
CA VAL A 103 1.18 13.11 -2.29
C VAL A 103 1.82 14.15 -3.18
N SER A 104 1.81 15.40 -2.74
CA SER A 104 2.43 16.54 -3.41
C SER A 104 3.33 17.29 -2.45
N SER A 105 4.27 18.08 -3.00
CA SER A 105 4.93 19.10 -2.20
C SER A 105 3.87 20.06 -1.64
N LYS A 106 4.10 20.51 -0.41
CA LYS A 106 3.28 21.59 0.16
C LYS A 106 3.50 22.84 -0.70
N PRO A 107 2.44 23.55 -1.13
CA PRO A 107 2.60 24.87 -1.70
C PRO A 107 3.31 25.77 -0.68
N GLU A 108 4.21 26.63 -1.14
CA GLU A 108 4.85 27.66 -0.31
C GLU A 108 3.83 28.63 0.28
#